data_AF-A0A1F7UKS6-F1
#
_entry.id   AF-A0A1F7UKS6-F1
#
_cell.length_a   1.000
_cell.length_b   1.000
_cell.length_c   1.000
_cell.angle_alpha   90.00
_cell.angle_beta   90.00
_cell.angle_gamma   90.00
#
_symmetry.space_group_name_H-M   'P 1'
#
loop_
_entity.id
_entity.type
_entity.pdbx_description
1 polymer ?
#
loop_
_entity_poly.entity_id
_entity_poly.type
_entity_poly.pdbx_seq_one_letter_code
_entity_poly.pdbx_strand_id
1 'polypeptide(L)'
;MITFLESRAASAGIRQKITLDFEKSRNERGLRVSPVTLEIEGPFPELAAYLSELERSDRYFQMANVEFGRAPEAFGGTRMTVRALFFIR
;
A
#
# COMPACT_ATOMS: atom_id res chain seq x y z
N MET A 1 5.78 -3.26 -9.94
CA MET A 1 4.67 -3.03 -8.98
C MET A 1 4.90 -1.80 -8.12
N ILE A 2 6.02 -1.63 -7.41
CA ILE A 2 6.33 -0.38 -6.67
C ILE A 2 6.20 0.87 -7.57
N THR A 3 6.79 0.83 -8.77
CA THR A 3 6.67 1.90 -9.77
C THR A 3 5.23 2.14 -10.27
N PHE A 4 4.39 1.09 -10.29
CA PHE A 4 2.98 1.20 -10.68
C PHE A 4 2.18 1.91 -9.57
N LEU A 5 2.46 1.57 -8.31
CA LEU A 5 1.87 2.23 -7.14
C LEU A 5 2.25 3.71 -7.11
N GLU A 6 3.52 4.02 -7.36
CA GLU A 6 4.02 5.42 -7.40
C GLU A 6 3.39 6.24 -8.52
N SER A 7 3.27 5.67 -9.72
CA SER A 7 2.66 6.35 -10.87
C SER A 7 1.16 6.60 -10.67
N ARG A 8 0.43 5.65 -10.07
CA ARG A 8 -0.98 5.82 -9.72
C ARG A 8 -1.20 6.82 -8.60
N ALA A 9 -0.32 6.83 -7.61
CA ALA A 9 -0.40 7.80 -6.52
C ALA A 9 -0.27 9.24 -7.04
N ALA A 10 0.72 9.46 -7.92
CA ALA A 10 0.92 10.76 -8.54
C ALA A 10 -0.29 11.24 -9.39
N SER A 11 -1.01 10.31 -10.04
CA SER A 11 -2.15 10.65 -10.90
C SER A 11 -3.47 10.84 -10.16
N ALA A 12 -3.60 10.31 -8.94
CA ALA A 12 -4.78 10.48 -8.09
C ALA A 12 -4.65 11.63 -7.07
N GLY A 13 -3.57 12.40 -7.12
CA GLY A 13 -3.31 13.46 -6.13
C GLY A 13 -3.07 12.92 -4.71
N ILE A 14 -2.76 11.63 -4.59
CA ILE A 14 -2.51 10.97 -3.31
C ILE A 14 -1.00 10.90 -3.04
N ARG A 15 -0.61 11.12 -1.79
CA ARG A 15 0.76 10.90 -1.33
C ARG A 15 0.86 9.50 -0.79
N GLN A 16 1.87 8.75 -1.21
CA GLN A 16 2.13 7.43 -0.69
C GLN A 16 3.55 7.32 -0.14
N LYS A 17 3.71 6.51 0.90
CA LYS A 17 4.99 6.06 1.42
C LYS A 17 4.93 4.55 1.58
N ILE A 18 5.85 3.87 0.91
CA ILE A 18 5.94 2.41 0.93
C ILE A 18 7.13 2.03 1.81
N THR A 19 6.86 1.26 2.86
CA THR A 19 7.90 0.74 3.76
C THR A 19 7.92 -0.79 3.66
N LEU A 20 9.03 -1.33 3.15
CA LEU A 20 9.29 -2.77 3.08
C LEU A 20 10.19 -3.18 4.24
N ASP A 21 9.71 -4.10 5.07
CA ASP A 21 10.48 -4.63 6.20
C ASP A 21 11.21 -5.90 5.76
N PHE A 22 12.41 -5.71 5.18
CA PHE A 22 13.21 -6.81 4.66
C PHE A 22 13.83 -7.69 5.75
N GLU A 23 14.00 -7.16 6.96
CA GLU A 23 14.50 -7.92 8.10
C GLU A 23 13.47 -8.95 8.57
N LYS A 24 12.18 -8.66 8.39
CA LYS A 24 11.08 -9.61 8.60
C LYS A 24 10.71 -10.42 7.37
N SER A 25 11.49 -10.32 6.28
CA SER A 25 11.29 -11.20 5.12
C SER A 25 11.48 -12.66 5.52
N ARG A 26 10.59 -13.53 5.05
CA ARG A 26 10.72 -15.00 5.17
C ARG A 26 10.82 -15.62 3.79
N ASN A 27 11.55 -16.73 3.70
CA ASN A 27 11.54 -17.56 2.50
C ASN A 27 10.53 -18.69 2.73
N GLU A 28 9.43 -18.66 2.00
CA GLU A 28 8.40 -19.70 2.03
C GLU A 28 8.37 -20.42 0.69
N ARG A 29 8.85 -21.67 0.67
CA ARG A 29 8.83 -22.55 -0.52
C ARG A 29 9.48 -21.93 -1.78
N GLY A 30 10.55 -21.14 -1.59
CA GLY A 30 11.25 -20.46 -2.69
C GLY A 30 10.65 -19.11 -3.10
N LEU A 31 9.60 -18.65 -2.42
CA LEU A 31 9.11 -17.28 -2.50
C LEU A 31 9.63 -16.47 -1.32
N ARG A 32 10.19 -15.30 -1.59
CA ARG A 32 10.48 -14.31 -0.56
C ARG A 32 9.21 -13.55 -0.25
N VAL A 33 8.71 -13.71 0.96
CA VAL A 33 7.55 -13.01 1.50
C VAL A 33 8.04 -11.89 2.40
N SER A 34 7.73 -10.64 2.07
CA SER A 34 8.17 -9.48 2.84
C SER A 34 6.97 -8.69 3.34
N PRO A 35 6.85 -8.41 4.65
CA PRO A 35 5.85 -7.48 5.13
C PRO A 35 6.05 -6.10 4.51
N VAL A 36 4.95 -5.48 4.09
CA VAL A 36 4.94 -4.13 3.53
C VAL A 36 3.86 -3.30 4.21
N THR A 37 4.20 -2.06 4.54
CA THR A 37 3.28 -1.06 5.04
C THR A 37 3.18 0.07 4.02
N LEU A 38 1.97 0.35 3.56
CA LEU A 38 1.67 1.49 2.71
C LEU A 38 0.98 2.55 3.57
N GLU A 39 1.58 3.72 3.68
CA GLU A 39 0.96 4.90 4.28
C GLU A 39 0.52 5.81 3.13
N ILE A 40 -0.79 6.07 3.03
CA ILE A 40 -1.38 6.77 1.87
C ILE A 40 -2.27 7.90 2.38
N GLU A 41 -2.11 9.08 1.82
CA GLU A 41 -2.86 10.27 2.20
C GLU A 41 -3.54 10.86 0.97
N GLY A 42 -4.82 11.21 1.11
CA GLY A 42 -5.58 11.80 0.02
C GLY A 42 -7.07 11.87 0.31
N PRO A 43 -7.87 12.27 -0.69
CA PRO A 43 -9.32 12.25 -0.58
C PRO A 43 -9.83 10.81 -0.45
N PHE A 44 -10.85 10.60 0.39
CA PHE A 44 -11.37 9.26 0.67
C PHE A 44 -11.80 8.45 -0.57
N PRO A 45 -12.51 9.01 -1.56
CA PRO A 45 -12.95 8.23 -2.74
C PRO A 45 -11.77 7.67 -3.55
N GLU A 46 -10.68 8.43 -3.63
CA GLU A 46 -9.47 8.14 -4.37
C GLU A 46 -8.67 7.06 -3.66
N LEU A 47 -8.63 7.10 -2.32
CA LEU A 47 -8.07 6.03 -1.49
C LEU A 47 -8.86 4.72 -1.65
N ALA A 48 -10.19 4.79 -1.68
CA ALA A 48 -11.04 3.61 -1.87
C ALA A 48 -10.85 2.97 -3.26
N ALA A 49 -10.74 3.80 -4.31
CA ALA A 49 -10.42 3.34 -5.66
C ALA A 49 -9.03 2.68 -5.73
N TYR A 50 -8.03 3.32 -5.11
CA TYR A 50 -6.67 2.79 -5.05
C TYR A 50 -6.61 1.44 -4.31
N LEU A 51 -7.33 1.30 -3.19
CA LEU A 51 -7.41 0.05 -2.43
C LEU A 51 -8.06 -1.07 -3.25
N SER A 52 -9.14 -0.76 -3.98
CA SER A 52 -9.83 -1.73 -4.84
C SER A 52 -8.93 -2.25 -5.97
N GLU A 53 -8.03 -1.41 -6.48
CA GLU A 53 -7.05 -1.81 -7.49
C GLU A 53 -5.91 -2.63 -6.91
N LEU A 54 -5.45 -2.28 -5.71
CA LEU A 54 -4.46 -3.06 -4.96
C LEU A 54 -4.97 -4.49 -4.72
N GLU A 55 -6.22 -4.65 -4.30
CA GLU A 55 -6.85 -5.94 -4.07
C GLU A 55 -6.91 -6.80 -5.33
N ARG A 56 -7.19 -6.17 -6.48
CA ARG A 56 -7.21 -6.86 -7.78
C ARG A 56 -5.82 -7.29 -8.24
N SER A 57 -4.75 -6.72 -7.70
CA SER A 57 -3.36 -7.05 -8.03
C SER A 57 -2.80 -8.22 -7.19
N ASP A 58 -3.68 -9.19 -6.87
CA ASP A 58 -3.53 -10.35 -5.96
C ASP A 58 -2.29 -11.25 -6.20
N ARG A 59 -1.65 -11.18 -7.38
CA ARG A 59 -0.52 -12.09 -7.71
C ARG A 59 0.75 -11.88 -6.89
N TYR A 60 0.92 -10.72 -6.27
CA TYR A 60 2.16 -10.35 -5.60
C TYR A 60 1.95 -9.59 -4.29
N PHE A 61 0.69 -9.37 -3.91
CA PHE A 61 0.31 -8.52 -2.80
C PHE A 61 -0.92 -9.08 -2.11
N GLN A 62 -0.78 -9.47 -0.83
CA GLN A 62 -1.90 -9.93 -0.02
C GLN A 62 -2.13 -8.94 1.11
N MET A 63 -3.29 -8.27 1.09
CA MET A 63 -3.67 -7.36 2.16
C MET A 63 -4.05 -8.12 3.42
N ALA A 64 -3.54 -7.67 4.56
CA ALA A 64 -3.80 -8.26 5.88
C ALA A 64 -4.64 -7.34 6.76
N ASN A 65 -4.38 -6.02 6.72
CA ASN A 65 -5.13 -5.04 7.49
C ASN A 65 -5.15 -3.67 6.80
N VAL A 66 -6.26 -2.95 6.96
CA VAL A 66 -6.43 -1.58 6.46
C VAL A 66 -6.95 -0.71 7.60
N GLU A 67 -6.25 0.36 7.91
CA GLU A 67 -6.62 1.31 8.97
C GLU A 67 -6.85 2.69 8.34
N PHE A 68 -7.98 3.32 8.67
CA PHE A 68 -8.28 4.69 8.26
C PHE A 68 -8.11 5.65 9.43
N GLY A 69 -7.56 6.82 9.15
CA GLY A 69 -7.36 7.90 10.12
C GLY A 69 -7.46 9.26 9.47
N ARG A 70 -7.28 10.31 10.27
CA ARG A 70 -7.26 11.69 9.80
C ARG A 70 -5.84 12.04 9.34
N ALA A 71 -5.70 12.57 8.12
CA ALA A 71 -4.42 13.12 7.70
C ALA A 71 -4.14 14.45 8.42
N PRO A 72 -2.86 14.87 8.56
CA PRO A 72 -2.52 16.19 9.08
C PRO A 72 -3.24 17.30 8.30
N GLU A 73 -3.62 18.39 8.98
CA GLU A 73 -4.44 19.48 8.39
C GLU A 73 -3.87 20.05 7.09
N ALA A 74 -2.54 19.99 6.89
CA ALA A 74 -1.86 20.38 5.66
C ALA A 74 -2.34 19.66 4.40
N PHE A 75 -3.04 18.52 4.54
CA PHE A 75 -3.49 17.68 3.44
C PHE A 75 -5.01 17.61 3.29
N GLY A 76 -5.78 18.19 4.22
CA GLY A 76 -7.24 18.28 4.14
C GLY A 76 -7.97 16.93 3.92
N GLY A 77 -7.32 15.80 4.25
CA GLY A 77 -7.72 14.50 3.73
C GLY A 77 -7.73 13.35 4.73
N THR A 78 -7.93 12.15 4.20
CA THR A 78 -7.90 10.89 4.94
C THR A 78 -6.50 10.30 4.85
N ARG A 79 -6.04 9.67 5.94
CA ARG A 79 -4.88 8.79 5.94
C ARG A 79 -5.35 7.35 5.95
N MET A 80 -4.78 6.52 5.10
CA MET A 80 -5.01 5.08 5.02
C MET A 80 -3.67 4.36 5.20
N THR A 81 -3.63 3.42 6.14
CA THR A 81 -2.48 2.55 6.37
C THR A 81 -2.85 1.14 5.97
N VAL A 82 -2.19 0.60 4.95
CA VAL A 82 -2.39 -0.77 4.49
C VAL A 82 -1.20 -1.62 4.93
N ARG A 83 -1.45 -2.66 5.72
CA ARG A 83 -0.47 -3.71 6.02
C ARG A 83 -0.74 -4.89 5.11
N ALA A 84 0.31 -5.35 4.43
CA ALA A 84 0.22 -6.43 3.47
C ALA A 84 1.48 -7.29 3.46
N LEU A 85 1.40 -8.42 2.76
CA LEU A 85 2.53 -9.28 2.42
C LEU A 85 2.84 -9.12 0.94
N PHE A 86 4.13 -8.92 0.66
CA PHE A 86 4.66 -8.76 -0.68
C PHE A 86 5.41 -10.03 -1.08
N PHE A 87 5.03 -10.63 -2.21
CA PHE A 87 5.60 -11.87 -2.69
C PHE A 87 6.58 -11.60 -3.84
N ILE A 88 7.82 -12.04 -3.68
CA ILE A 88 8.87 -11.94 -4.70
C ILE A 88 9.34 -13.36 -5.00
N ARG A 89 9.34 -13.71 -6.28
CA ARG A 89 9.94 -14.95 -6.77
C ARG A 89 11.34 -14.67 -7.31
#